data_AF-A0A521NE63-F1
#
_entry.id   AF-A0A521NE63-F1
#
_cell.length_a   1.000
_cell.length_b   1.000
_cell.length_c   1.000
_cell.angle_alpha   90.00
_cell.angle_beta   90.00
_cell.angle_gamma   90.00
#
_symmetry.space_group_name_H-M   'P 1'
#
loop_
_entity.id
_entity.type
_entity.pdbx_description
1 polymer ?
#
loop_
_entity_poly.entity_id
_entity_poly.type
_entity_poly.pdbx_seq_one_letter_code
_entity_poly.pdbx_strand_id
1 'polypeptide(L)'
;MRAAVLLLAALLTASPAAAQTTAPPVPASAHPAPVPVYGFEIVRAWPHDPGAFTQGLEFRDGVLLESTGRYPSTIRRVRLEDGVVLQRRELDDEYFGEGLTAFGDRLLTLTWKGGKGFIWDPATLEPRGEFAYSGEGWGLTHDATRLILSDGTAELRFLDPATLAETGRVAVTLEGQPVRRINELEWIEGEVFANLWRTDYIVRINPASGEVTGIVDLTGLLPDRSGLDPADAVLNGIAWDAEGRRLFVTGKNWPTLFEIRLTGPR
;
A
#
# COMPACT_ATOMS: atom_id res chain seq x y z
N MET A 1 82.09 -34.62 62.91
CA MET A 1 82.40 -34.13 61.55
C MET A 1 81.21 -33.35 61.04
N ARG A 2 81.47 -32.19 60.41
CA ARG A 2 80.54 -31.06 60.21
C ARG A 2 79.49 -31.31 59.12
N ALA A 3 78.29 -30.77 59.34
CA ALA A 3 77.20 -30.66 58.38
C ALA A 3 77.55 -29.71 57.22
N ALA A 4 77.11 -30.05 56.00
CA ALA A 4 77.17 -29.18 54.83
C ALA A 4 75.73 -28.98 54.31
N VAL A 5 75.29 -27.73 54.33
CA VAL A 5 74.01 -27.24 53.82
C VAL A 5 74.18 -27.00 52.32
N LEU A 6 73.38 -27.67 51.48
CA LEU A 6 73.27 -27.37 50.05
C LEU A 6 72.12 -26.38 49.82
N LEU A 7 72.46 -25.19 49.32
CA LEU A 7 71.51 -24.17 48.87
C LEU A 7 70.86 -24.61 47.56
N LEU A 8 69.53 -24.61 47.52
CA LEU A 8 68.72 -24.79 46.31
C LEU A 8 68.51 -23.41 45.66
N ALA A 9 69.09 -23.17 44.48
CA ALA A 9 68.81 -21.98 43.68
C ALA A 9 67.64 -22.27 42.72
N ALA A 10 66.48 -21.68 42.96
CA ALA A 10 65.33 -21.74 42.06
C ALA A 10 65.49 -20.70 40.94
N LEU A 11 65.64 -21.15 39.69
CA LEU A 11 65.54 -20.28 38.52
C LEU A 11 64.06 -20.01 38.20
N LEU A 12 63.64 -18.76 38.37
CA LEU A 12 62.35 -18.25 37.87
C LEU A 12 62.47 -17.95 36.38
N THR A 13 61.82 -18.74 35.53
CA THR A 13 61.63 -18.41 34.12
C THR A 13 60.39 -17.52 33.99
N ALA A 14 60.56 -16.28 33.54
CA ALA A 14 59.46 -15.38 33.22
C ALA A 14 58.83 -15.77 31.88
N SER A 15 57.54 -16.09 31.87
CA SER A 15 56.75 -16.30 30.66
C SER A 15 56.45 -14.96 29.97
N PRO A 16 56.49 -14.86 28.62
CA PRO A 16 56.15 -13.64 27.92
C PRO A 16 54.63 -13.43 27.97
N ALA A 17 54.21 -12.22 28.36
CA ALA A 17 52.81 -11.82 28.31
C ALA A 17 52.34 -11.72 26.84
N ALA A 18 51.32 -12.48 26.48
CA ALA A 18 50.68 -12.39 25.18
C ALA A 18 50.01 -11.02 25.02
N ALA A 19 50.43 -10.24 24.03
CA ALA A 19 49.79 -8.98 23.68
C ALA A 19 48.36 -9.26 23.19
N GLN A 20 47.37 -8.76 23.92
CA GLN A 20 45.97 -8.79 23.50
C GLN A 20 45.79 -7.79 22.36
N THR A 21 45.71 -8.28 21.13
CA THR A 21 45.23 -7.50 19.98
C THR A 21 43.79 -7.09 20.22
N THR A 22 43.56 -5.80 20.47
CA THR A 22 42.21 -5.23 20.55
C THR A 22 41.56 -5.29 19.18
N ALA A 23 40.43 -5.98 19.07
CA ALA A 23 39.63 -6.02 17.84
C ALA A 23 39.19 -4.58 17.47
N PRO A 24 39.15 -4.23 16.17
CA PRO A 24 38.66 -2.93 15.75
C PRO A 24 37.20 -2.75 16.19
N PRO A 25 36.79 -1.52 16.55
CA PRO A 25 35.41 -1.24 16.94
C PRO A 25 34.47 -1.60 15.79
N VAL A 26 33.46 -2.42 16.10
CA VAL A 26 32.34 -2.69 15.20
C VAL A 26 31.68 -1.35 14.87
N PRO A 27 31.44 -1.01 13.59
CA PRO A 27 30.74 0.22 13.26
C PRO A 27 29.39 0.22 13.98
N ALA A 28 29.10 1.27 14.74
CA ALA A 28 27.77 1.48 15.29
C ALA A 28 26.78 1.40 14.13
N SER A 29 25.77 0.54 14.27
CA SER A 29 24.68 0.41 13.30
C SER A 29 24.13 1.81 13.02
N ALA A 30 24.32 2.30 11.79
CA ALA A 30 23.70 3.54 11.37
C ALA A 30 22.18 3.34 11.52
N HIS A 31 21.55 4.12 12.40
CA HIS A 31 20.10 4.18 12.41
C HIS A 31 19.66 4.61 11.01
N PRO A 32 18.72 3.88 10.37
CA PRO A 32 18.19 4.31 9.08
C PRO A 32 17.66 5.74 9.22
N ALA A 33 17.86 6.55 8.17
CA ALA A 33 17.35 7.91 8.15
C ALA A 33 15.82 7.88 8.37
N PRO A 34 15.23 8.87 9.06
CA PRO A 34 13.80 8.94 9.26
C PRO A 34 13.04 8.89 7.93
N VAL A 35 11.88 8.25 7.93
CA VAL A 35 11.03 8.17 6.73
C VAL A 35 10.46 9.55 6.40
N PRO A 36 10.63 10.07 5.17
CA PRO A 36 10.16 11.40 4.78
C PRO A 36 8.63 11.54 4.81
N VAL A 37 8.14 12.69 5.29
CA VAL A 37 6.69 13.02 5.30
C VAL A 37 6.39 14.13 4.29
N TYR A 38 5.64 13.81 3.25
CA TYR A 38 5.25 14.71 2.17
C TYR A 38 3.97 15.47 2.52
N GLY A 39 3.89 16.72 2.08
CA GLY A 39 2.62 17.44 1.99
C GLY A 39 1.97 17.28 0.62
N PHE A 40 0.92 18.06 0.40
CA PHE A 40 0.22 18.12 -0.87
C PHE A 40 -0.12 19.56 -1.26
N GLU A 41 -0.26 19.77 -2.56
CA GLU A 41 -0.93 20.90 -3.18
C GLU A 41 -2.10 20.37 -4.01
N ILE A 42 -3.28 20.98 -3.89
CA ILE A 42 -4.41 20.68 -4.77
C ILE A 42 -4.14 21.35 -6.12
N VAL A 43 -4.03 20.55 -7.18
CA VAL A 43 -3.90 21.05 -8.56
C VAL A 43 -5.27 21.32 -9.15
N ARG A 44 -6.21 20.40 -8.92
CA ARG A 44 -7.60 20.51 -9.38
C ARG A 44 -8.53 19.68 -8.51
N ALA A 45 -9.81 20.05 -8.51
CA ALA A 45 -10.89 19.29 -7.90
C ALA A 45 -12.00 19.05 -8.94
N TRP A 46 -12.61 17.87 -8.91
CA TRP A 46 -13.76 17.48 -9.73
C TRP A 46 -14.90 16.97 -8.86
N PRO A 47 -16.16 17.04 -9.35
CA PRO A 47 -17.27 16.36 -8.70
C PRO A 47 -17.01 14.86 -8.59
N HIS A 48 -17.38 14.29 -7.45
CA HIS A 48 -17.41 12.86 -7.21
C HIS A 48 -18.77 12.47 -6.62
N ASP A 49 -19.26 11.27 -6.91
CA ASP A 49 -20.58 10.82 -6.47
C ASP A 49 -20.60 10.63 -4.94
N PRO A 50 -21.36 11.43 -4.17
CA PRO A 50 -21.45 11.26 -2.72
C PRO A 50 -22.15 9.96 -2.31
N GLY A 51 -22.79 9.25 -3.24
CA GLY A 51 -23.32 7.90 -3.04
C GLY A 51 -22.29 6.78 -3.20
N ALA A 52 -21.09 7.06 -3.70
CA ALA A 52 -20.06 6.07 -3.95
C ALA A 52 -19.26 5.74 -2.68
N PHE A 53 -19.42 4.52 -2.16
CA PHE A 53 -18.57 4.01 -1.08
C PHE A 53 -17.26 3.47 -1.67
N THR A 54 -16.38 4.35 -2.15
CA THR A 54 -15.17 4.01 -2.92
C THR A 54 -14.27 2.99 -2.20
N GLN A 55 -14.00 1.86 -2.86
CA GLN A 55 -13.12 0.81 -2.36
C GLN A 55 -11.97 0.45 -3.30
N GLY A 56 -12.07 0.80 -4.58
CA GLY A 56 -10.97 0.77 -5.53
C GLY A 56 -11.14 1.88 -6.56
N LEU A 57 -10.04 2.47 -6.99
CA LEU A 57 -10.00 3.53 -7.98
C LEU A 57 -8.83 3.30 -8.93
N GLU A 58 -9.03 3.48 -10.22
CA GLU A 58 -7.94 3.46 -11.21
C GLU A 58 -8.22 4.47 -12.31
N PHE A 59 -7.17 5.10 -12.85
CA PHE A 59 -7.27 5.96 -14.02
C PHE A 59 -6.72 5.25 -15.24
N ARG A 60 -7.55 5.08 -16.28
CA ARG A 60 -7.16 4.38 -17.49
C ARG A 60 -7.85 4.98 -18.71
N ASP A 61 -7.07 5.24 -19.77
CA ASP A 61 -7.57 5.68 -21.07
C ASP A 61 -8.53 6.90 -21.00
N GLY A 62 -8.21 7.86 -20.12
CA GLY A 62 -9.00 9.08 -19.95
C GLY A 62 -10.24 8.95 -19.05
N VAL A 63 -10.52 7.78 -18.50
CA VAL A 63 -11.65 7.54 -17.59
C VAL A 63 -11.19 7.01 -16.24
N LEU A 64 -12.04 7.19 -15.23
CA LEU A 64 -11.89 6.53 -13.95
C LEU A 64 -12.63 5.18 -13.99
N LEU A 65 -11.98 4.14 -13.48
CA LEU A 65 -12.59 2.88 -13.10
C LEU A 65 -12.77 2.89 -11.59
N GLU A 66 -13.97 2.59 -11.11
CA GLU A 66 -14.27 2.66 -9.67
C GLU A 66 -15.06 1.43 -9.22
N SER A 67 -14.72 0.93 -8.04
CA SER A 67 -15.42 -0.13 -7.33
C SER A 67 -15.96 0.46 -6.04
N THR A 68 -17.24 0.24 -5.78
CA THR A 68 -17.91 0.72 -4.57
C THR A 68 -18.33 -0.45 -3.70
N GLY A 69 -18.18 -0.29 -2.40
CA GLY A 69 -18.79 -1.15 -1.40
C GLY A 69 -20.29 -0.88 -1.19
N ARG A 70 -20.82 -1.45 -0.10
CA ARG A 70 -22.25 -1.51 0.29
C ARG A 70 -23.06 -2.46 -0.59
N TYR A 71 -24.36 -2.57 -0.35
CA TYR A 71 -25.24 -3.55 -1.00
C TYR A 71 -26.37 -2.81 -1.74
N PRO A 72 -26.46 -2.90 -3.08
CA PRO A 72 -25.51 -3.57 -3.97
C PRO A 72 -24.18 -2.80 -4.12
N SER A 73 -23.08 -3.55 -4.26
CA SER A 73 -21.78 -3.01 -4.66
C SER A 73 -21.75 -2.80 -6.17
N THR A 74 -20.91 -1.89 -6.66
CA THR A 74 -20.93 -1.52 -8.08
C THR A 74 -19.55 -1.33 -8.67
N ILE A 75 -19.39 -1.73 -9.93
CA ILE A 75 -18.22 -1.43 -10.76
C ILE A 75 -18.62 -0.38 -11.79
N ARG A 76 -17.81 0.67 -11.94
CA ARG A 76 -18.19 1.89 -12.67
C ARG A 76 -17.09 2.31 -13.63
N ARG A 77 -17.51 2.87 -14.76
CA ARG A 77 -16.69 3.74 -15.61
C ARG A 77 -17.19 5.16 -15.42
N VAL A 78 -16.33 6.07 -15.01
CA VAL A 78 -16.69 7.43 -14.63
C VAL A 78 -15.90 8.43 -15.46
N ARG A 79 -16.57 9.45 -15.98
CA ARG A 79 -15.91 10.56 -16.67
C ARG A 79 -15.30 11.50 -15.63
N LEU A 80 -14.00 11.76 -15.75
CA LEU A 80 -13.26 12.55 -14.78
C LEU A 80 -13.81 13.98 -14.64
N GLU A 81 -14.17 14.63 -15.74
CA GLU A 81 -14.47 16.06 -15.79
C GLU A 81 -15.69 16.49 -14.97
N ASP A 82 -16.69 15.60 -14.85
CA ASP A 82 -17.97 15.91 -14.23
C ASP A 82 -18.50 14.81 -13.30
N GLY A 83 -17.74 13.73 -13.10
CA GLY A 83 -18.12 12.62 -12.22
C GLY A 83 -19.28 11.78 -12.77
N VAL A 84 -19.67 11.97 -14.03
CA VAL A 84 -20.79 11.22 -14.63
C VAL A 84 -20.40 9.76 -14.80
N VAL A 85 -21.22 8.87 -14.24
CA VAL A 85 -21.12 7.42 -14.44
C VAL A 85 -21.52 7.10 -15.88
N LEU A 86 -20.54 6.81 -16.72
CA LEU A 86 -20.72 6.42 -18.13
C LEU A 86 -21.28 5.00 -18.24
N GLN A 87 -20.87 4.12 -17.33
CA GLN A 87 -21.31 2.74 -17.28
C GLN A 87 -21.24 2.20 -15.85
N ARG A 88 -22.17 1.32 -15.50
CA ARG A 88 -22.27 0.68 -14.18
C ARG A 88 -22.64 -0.79 -14.32
N ARG A 89 -22.08 -1.62 -13.45
CA ARG A 89 -22.57 -2.97 -13.14
C ARG A 89 -22.74 -3.10 -11.64
N GLU A 90 -23.78 -3.83 -11.25
CA GLU A 90 -24.02 -4.20 -9.87
C GLU A 90 -23.47 -5.60 -9.65
N LEU A 91 -22.84 -5.82 -8.50
CA LEU A 91 -22.59 -7.17 -8.01
C LEU A 91 -23.88 -7.70 -7.39
N ASP A 92 -24.03 -9.03 -7.33
CA ASP A 92 -25.12 -9.64 -6.57
C ASP A 92 -25.08 -9.15 -5.11
N ASP A 93 -26.26 -9.01 -4.49
CA ASP A 93 -26.45 -8.39 -3.17
C ASP A 93 -25.68 -9.06 -2.02
N GLU A 94 -25.17 -10.28 -2.21
CA GLU A 94 -24.34 -10.97 -1.21
C GLU A 94 -22.89 -10.45 -1.17
N TYR A 95 -22.43 -9.78 -2.24
CA TYR A 95 -21.04 -9.36 -2.38
C TYR A 95 -20.85 -7.90 -2.01
N PHE A 96 -19.91 -7.67 -1.11
CA PHE A 96 -19.35 -6.36 -0.84
C PHE A 96 -18.08 -6.19 -1.68
N GLY A 97 -18.13 -5.33 -2.70
CA GLY A 97 -17.03 -5.02 -3.60
C GLY A 97 -15.93 -4.22 -2.91
N GLU A 98 -14.69 -4.53 -3.26
CA GLU A 98 -13.48 -3.91 -2.69
C GLU A 98 -12.57 -3.41 -3.82
N GLY A 99 -11.25 -3.48 -3.67
CA GLY A 99 -10.25 -2.98 -4.61
C GLY A 99 -10.41 -3.52 -6.03
N LEU A 100 -9.95 -2.73 -7.00
CA LEU A 100 -9.98 -3.05 -8.42
C LEU A 100 -8.66 -2.71 -9.08
N THR A 101 -8.31 -3.43 -10.14
CA THR A 101 -7.25 -2.97 -11.04
C THR A 101 -7.38 -3.51 -12.46
N ALA A 102 -6.93 -2.78 -13.48
CA ALA A 102 -7.03 -3.15 -14.88
C ALA A 102 -5.70 -3.66 -15.45
N PHE A 103 -5.48 -4.98 -15.35
CA PHE A 103 -4.29 -5.63 -15.87
C PHE A 103 -4.49 -6.18 -17.30
N GLY A 104 -3.81 -5.57 -18.28
CA GLY A 104 -3.90 -5.97 -19.68
C GLY A 104 -5.29 -5.66 -20.26
N ASP A 105 -5.98 -6.66 -20.79
CA ASP A 105 -7.33 -6.53 -21.35
C ASP A 105 -8.46 -6.86 -20.35
N ARG A 106 -8.12 -7.00 -19.07
CA ARG A 106 -9.07 -7.36 -17.99
C ARG A 106 -9.12 -6.27 -16.94
N LEU A 107 -10.31 -6.09 -16.37
CA LEU A 107 -10.50 -5.41 -15.09
C LEU A 107 -10.78 -6.48 -14.02
N LEU A 108 -10.07 -6.41 -12.90
CA LEU A 108 -10.19 -7.35 -11.79
C LEU A 108 -10.76 -6.60 -10.58
N THR A 109 -11.67 -7.21 -9.85
CA THR A 109 -12.24 -6.63 -8.63
C THR A 109 -12.31 -7.66 -7.52
N LEU A 110 -12.04 -7.25 -6.29
CA LEU A 110 -12.12 -8.08 -5.08
C LEU A 110 -13.48 -7.96 -4.40
N THR A 111 -13.79 -8.91 -3.53
CA THR A 111 -14.82 -8.76 -2.49
C THR A 111 -14.19 -8.74 -1.09
N TRP A 112 -14.87 -8.09 -0.14
CA TRP A 112 -14.36 -7.98 1.22
C TRP A 112 -14.16 -9.35 1.87
N LYS A 113 -15.19 -10.19 1.84
CA LYS A 113 -15.20 -11.52 2.44
C LYS A 113 -15.57 -12.57 1.41
N GLY A 114 -15.27 -13.82 1.75
CA GLY A 114 -15.62 -14.99 0.94
C GLY A 114 -14.54 -15.41 -0.06
N GLY A 115 -13.45 -14.63 -0.19
CA GLY A 115 -12.30 -15.03 -1.00
C GLY A 115 -12.62 -15.15 -2.49
N LYS A 116 -13.50 -14.28 -3.01
CA LYS A 116 -13.99 -14.30 -4.39
C LYS A 116 -13.65 -12.99 -5.08
N GLY A 117 -13.18 -13.06 -6.31
CA GLY A 117 -12.97 -11.90 -7.18
C GLY A 117 -13.63 -12.11 -8.53
N PHE A 118 -13.80 -11.01 -9.25
CA PHE A 118 -14.46 -10.99 -10.56
C PHE A 118 -13.55 -10.43 -11.63
N ILE A 119 -13.73 -10.92 -12.85
CA ILE A 119 -13.01 -10.52 -14.06
C ILE A 119 -14.02 -9.89 -15.01
N TRP A 120 -13.71 -8.69 -15.48
CA TRP A 120 -14.57 -7.90 -16.36
C TRP A 120 -13.81 -7.50 -17.62
N ASP A 121 -14.57 -7.23 -18.67
CA ASP A 121 -14.10 -6.40 -19.77
C ASP A 121 -13.99 -4.94 -19.30
N PRO A 122 -12.83 -4.27 -19.39
CA PRO A 122 -12.66 -2.92 -18.86
C PRO A 122 -13.44 -1.85 -19.64
N ALA A 123 -13.79 -2.09 -20.91
CA ALA A 123 -14.49 -1.13 -21.76
C ALA A 123 -16.01 -1.21 -21.62
N THR A 124 -16.54 -2.42 -21.41
CA THR A 124 -17.98 -2.73 -21.41
C THR A 124 -18.49 -3.21 -20.05
N LEU A 125 -17.59 -3.44 -19.08
CA LEU A 125 -17.89 -4.05 -17.79
C LEU A 125 -18.67 -5.38 -17.92
N GLU A 126 -18.58 -6.08 -19.05
CA GLU A 126 -19.21 -7.39 -19.18
C GLU A 126 -18.42 -8.42 -18.36
N PRO A 127 -19.12 -9.30 -17.60
CA PRO A 127 -18.45 -10.32 -16.83
C PRO A 127 -17.74 -11.31 -17.75
N ARG A 128 -16.45 -11.55 -17.49
CA ARG A 128 -15.61 -12.52 -18.20
C ARG A 128 -15.31 -13.76 -17.37
N GLY A 129 -15.44 -13.67 -16.04
CA GLY A 129 -15.23 -14.81 -15.16
C GLY A 129 -15.04 -14.41 -13.70
N GLU A 130 -14.61 -15.37 -12.91
CA GLU A 130 -14.42 -15.25 -11.47
C GLU A 130 -13.10 -15.91 -11.07
N PHE A 131 -12.56 -15.54 -9.92
CA PHE A 131 -11.39 -16.18 -9.33
C PHE A 131 -11.52 -16.27 -7.82
N ALA A 132 -10.71 -17.13 -7.20
CA ALA A 132 -10.70 -17.32 -5.77
C ALA A 132 -9.35 -16.92 -5.16
N TYR A 133 -9.39 -16.43 -3.93
CA TYR A 133 -8.23 -16.14 -3.10
C TYR A 133 -8.54 -16.45 -1.64
N SER A 134 -7.51 -16.71 -0.83
CA SER A 134 -7.70 -16.90 0.61
C SER A 134 -7.87 -15.57 1.35
N GLY A 135 -8.66 -15.57 2.42
CA GLY A 135 -8.77 -14.43 3.34
C GLY A 135 -9.70 -13.32 2.84
N GLU A 136 -9.49 -12.10 3.36
CA GLU A 136 -10.17 -10.89 2.90
C GLU A 136 -9.42 -10.30 1.68
N GLY A 137 -10.09 -9.41 0.96
CA GLY A 137 -9.48 -8.57 -0.08
C GLY A 137 -9.91 -7.13 0.12
N TRP A 138 -8.96 -6.19 0.14
CA TRP A 138 -9.20 -4.77 0.44
C TRP A 138 -8.78 -3.90 -0.74
N GLY A 139 -7.48 -3.72 -0.99
CA GLY A 139 -6.96 -3.01 -2.15
C GLY A 139 -6.36 -3.95 -3.20
N LEU A 140 -6.36 -3.52 -4.45
CA LEU A 140 -5.76 -4.24 -5.57
C LEU A 140 -5.09 -3.22 -6.50
N THR A 141 -3.84 -3.45 -6.86
CA THR A 141 -3.14 -2.72 -7.93
C THR A 141 -2.18 -3.70 -8.63
N HIS A 142 -1.29 -3.23 -9.50
CA HIS A 142 -0.32 -4.10 -10.14
C HIS A 142 0.99 -3.39 -10.49
N ASP A 143 2.09 -4.14 -10.44
CA ASP A 143 3.31 -3.76 -11.14
C ASP A 143 3.24 -4.25 -12.60
N ALA A 144 4.36 -4.21 -13.34
CA ALA A 144 4.39 -4.66 -14.73
C ALA A 144 4.18 -6.19 -14.90
N THR A 145 4.29 -6.97 -13.84
CA THR A 145 4.43 -8.44 -13.86
C THR A 145 3.48 -9.17 -12.92
N ARG A 146 2.98 -8.51 -11.88
CA ARG A 146 2.22 -9.13 -10.78
C ARG A 146 1.09 -8.22 -10.34
N LEU A 147 0.00 -8.82 -9.88
CA LEU A 147 -1.02 -8.13 -9.11
C LEU A 147 -0.56 -8.03 -7.65
N ILE A 148 -0.98 -6.97 -6.96
CA ILE A 148 -0.62 -6.66 -5.59
C ILE A 148 -1.92 -6.43 -4.81
N LEU A 149 -2.15 -7.24 -3.79
CA LEU A 149 -3.37 -7.24 -2.98
C LEU A 149 -3.04 -6.88 -1.53
N SER A 150 -3.86 -6.02 -0.93
CA SER A 150 -3.91 -5.80 0.52
C SER A 150 -5.19 -6.41 1.10
N ASP A 151 -5.17 -6.71 2.40
CA ASP A 151 -6.29 -7.33 3.12
C ASP A 151 -6.47 -6.73 4.53
N GLY A 152 -6.01 -5.50 4.73
CA GLY A 152 -6.04 -4.81 6.03
C GLY A 152 -4.98 -5.28 7.04
N THR A 153 -4.24 -6.36 6.75
CA THR A 153 -3.12 -6.81 7.57
C THR A 153 -1.88 -5.94 7.34
N ALA A 154 -0.71 -6.41 7.79
CA ALA A 154 0.58 -5.78 7.54
C ALA A 154 1.37 -6.49 6.44
N GLU A 155 0.67 -7.09 5.47
CA GLU A 155 1.27 -7.78 4.35
C GLU A 155 0.70 -7.27 3.02
N LEU A 156 1.54 -7.19 2.00
CA LEU A 156 1.11 -7.14 0.61
C LEU A 156 1.29 -8.52 0.00
N ARG A 157 0.28 -9.00 -0.72
CA ARG A 157 0.25 -10.30 -1.37
C ARG A 157 0.44 -10.13 -2.86
N PHE A 158 1.27 -10.98 -3.46
CA PHE A 158 1.54 -10.96 -4.90
C PHE A 158 0.78 -12.09 -5.59
N LEU A 159 -0.02 -11.77 -6.60
CA LEU A 159 -0.73 -12.78 -7.40
C LEU A 159 -0.16 -12.83 -8.81
N ASP A 160 -0.03 -14.04 -9.35
CA ASP A 160 0.29 -14.24 -10.76
C ASP A 160 -0.90 -13.77 -11.61
N PRO A 161 -0.71 -12.89 -12.60
CA PRO A 161 -1.84 -12.30 -13.32
C PRO A 161 -2.55 -13.32 -14.22
N ALA A 162 -1.91 -14.41 -14.64
CA ALA A 162 -2.51 -15.39 -15.53
C ALA A 162 -3.40 -16.39 -14.76
N THR A 163 -2.88 -16.90 -13.65
CA THR A 163 -3.52 -17.93 -12.82
C THR A 163 -4.32 -17.35 -11.66
N LEU A 164 -4.05 -16.09 -11.29
CA LEU A 164 -4.61 -15.37 -10.14
C LEU A 164 -4.27 -16.03 -8.79
N ALA A 165 -3.32 -16.96 -8.79
CA ALA A 165 -2.82 -17.62 -7.59
C ALA A 165 -1.77 -16.77 -6.88
N GLU A 166 -1.73 -16.84 -5.55
CA GLU A 166 -0.70 -16.18 -4.76
C GLU A 166 0.67 -16.80 -5.03
N THR A 167 1.66 -15.95 -5.31
CA THR A 167 3.05 -16.33 -5.59
C THR A 167 4.01 -15.94 -4.47
N GLY A 168 3.57 -15.08 -3.56
CA GLY A 168 4.34 -14.66 -2.40
C GLY A 168 3.70 -13.48 -1.69
N ARG A 169 4.38 -12.98 -0.67
CA ARG A 169 3.96 -11.82 0.12
C ARG A 169 5.16 -11.11 0.71
N VAL A 170 4.97 -9.85 1.11
CA VAL A 170 5.96 -9.06 1.82
C VAL A 170 5.33 -8.38 3.03
N ALA A 171 6.03 -8.38 4.16
CA ALA A 171 5.59 -7.70 5.37
C ALA A 171 5.88 -6.19 5.23
N VAL A 172 4.87 -5.36 5.47
CA VAL A 172 5.00 -3.91 5.38
C VAL A 172 5.42 -3.33 6.72
N THR A 173 6.52 -2.57 6.72
CA THR A 173 7.06 -1.98 7.94
C THR A 173 7.41 -0.50 7.79
N LEU A 174 7.16 0.26 8.85
CA LEU A 174 7.62 1.64 9.02
C LEU A 174 8.62 1.63 10.16
N GLU A 175 9.88 1.92 9.86
CA GLU A 175 10.99 1.90 10.83
C GLU A 175 11.06 0.57 11.62
N GLY A 176 10.85 -0.54 10.90
CA GLY A 176 10.84 -1.90 11.45
C GLY A 176 9.57 -2.31 12.19
N GLN A 177 8.58 -1.42 12.34
CA GLN A 177 7.29 -1.73 12.96
C GLN A 177 6.24 -2.10 11.92
N PRO A 178 5.43 -3.16 12.12
CA PRO A 178 4.38 -3.54 11.17
C PRO A 178 3.34 -2.44 10.96
N VAL A 179 3.04 -2.12 9.70
CA VAL A 179 1.99 -1.17 9.33
C VAL A 179 0.73 -1.94 8.98
N ARG A 180 -0.36 -1.74 9.73
CA ARG A 180 -1.65 -2.42 9.50
C ARG A 180 -2.67 -1.49 8.86
N ARG A 181 -3.84 -2.02 8.51
CA ARG A 181 -4.97 -1.30 7.89
C ARG A 181 -4.62 -0.74 6.52
N ILE A 182 -3.73 -1.44 5.81
CA ILE A 182 -3.41 -1.17 4.42
C ILE A 182 -4.68 -1.47 3.61
N ASN A 183 -5.22 -0.43 2.99
CA ASN A 183 -6.48 -0.49 2.29
C ASN A 183 -6.26 -0.34 0.79
N GLU A 184 -6.93 0.59 0.14
CA GLU A 184 -6.79 0.82 -1.30
C GLU A 184 -5.33 1.11 -1.70
N LEU A 185 -4.95 0.62 -2.88
CA LEU A 185 -3.58 0.57 -3.38
C LEU A 185 -3.50 1.21 -4.77
N GLU A 186 -2.37 1.85 -5.06
CA GLU A 186 -2.03 2.25 -6.42
C GLU A 186 -0.52 2.10 -6.71
N TRP A 187 -0.18 1.64 -7.91
CA TRP A 187 1.21 1.53 -8.36
C TRP A 187 1.69 2.82 -9.00
N ILE A 188 2.69 3.45 -8.38
CA ILE A 188 3.21 4.74 -8.82
C ILE A 188 4.74 4.68 -8.89
N GLU A 189 5.26 4.70 -10.10
CA GLU A 189 6.70 4.89 -10.38
C GLU A 189 7.65 3.95 -9.62
N GLY A 190 7.25 2.69 -9.41
CA GLY A 190 8.08 1.69 -8.72
C GLY A 190 7.69 1.44 -7.26
N GLU A 191 6.72 2.18 -6.73
CA GLU A 191 6.24 2.04 -5.36
C GLU A 191 4.75 1.69 -5.33
N VAL A 192 4.34 1.04 -4.24
CA VAL A 192 2.92 0.86 -3.92
C VAL A 192 2.51 1.98 -2.98
N PHE A 193 1.62 2.85 -3.44
CA PHE A 193 0.93 3.81 -2.60
C PHE A 193 -0.25 3.10 -1.97
N ALA A 194 -0.46 3.28 -0.66
CA ALA A 194 -1.55 2.64 0.05
C ALA A 194 -2.24 3.59 1.02
N ASN A 195 -3.57 3.67 0.95
CA ASN A 195 -4.34 4.30 2.01
C ASN A 195 -4.22 3.50 3.31
N LEU A 196 -4.10 4.21 4.45
CA LEU A 196 -4.25 3.59 5.77
C LEU A 196 -5.65 3.86 6.30
N TRP A 197 -6.47 2.82 6.41
CA TRP A 197 -7.89 2.96 6.76
C TRP A 197 -8.09 3.67 8.11
N ARG A 198 -9.02 4.64 8.11
CA ARG A 198 -9.33 5.56 9.22
C ARG A 198 -8.21 6.55 9.58
N THR A 199 -7.37 6.88 8.61
CA THR A 199 -6.40 7.98 8.73
C THR A 199 -6.49 8.86 7.49
N ASP A 200 -5.87 10.04 7.53
CA ASP A 200 -5.66 10.90 6.36
C ASP A 200 -4.26 10.68 5.75
N TYR A 201 -3.67 9.48 5.93
CA TYR A 201 -2.33 9.15 5.43
C TYR A 201 -2.37 8.15 4.28
N ILE A 202 -1.46 8.36 3.33
CA ILE A 202 -1.04 7.36 2.34
C ILE A 202 0.42 7.00 2.65
N VAL A 203 0.77 5.72 2.62
CA VAL A 203 2.16 5.27 2.72
C VAL A 203 2.68 4.88 1.35
N ARG A 204 3.95 5.20 1.08
CA ARG A 204 4.70 4.75 -0.10
C ARG A 204 5.53 3.54 0.33
N ILE A 205 5.33 2.41 -0.33
CA ILE A 205 5.91 1.13 0.06
C ILE A 205 6.82 0.63 -1.06
N ASN A 206 8.05 0.28 -0.71
CA ASN A 206 8.91 -0.49 -1.61
C ASN A 206 8.37 -1.92 -1.70
N PRO A 207 7.88 -2.38 -2.86
CA PRO A 207 7.27 -3.72 -2.99
C PRO A 207 8.27 -4.86 -2.83
N ALA A 208 9.57 -4.61 -2.98
CA ALA A 208 10.60 -5.64 -2.87
C ALA A 208 10.97 -5.94 -1.41
N SER A 209 11.02 -4.91 -0.56
CA SER A 209 11.38 -5.05 0.86
C SER A 209 10.18 -4.95 1.82
N GLY A 210 9.09 -4.31 1.40
CA GLY A 210 7.96 -3.93 2.25
C GLY A 210 8.21 -2.72 3.12
N GLU A 211 9.39 -2.09 3.02
CA GLU A 211 9.70 -0.89 3.80
C GLU A 211 8.90 0.30 3.28
N VAL A 212 8.31 1.05 4.20
CA VAL A 212 7.71 2.35 3.90
C VAL A 212 8.83 3.35 3.61
N THR A 213 8.84 3.89 2.39
CA THR A 213 9.83 4.86 1.89
C THR A 213 9.37 6.30 2.02
N GLY A 214 8.09 6.52 2.33
CA GLY A 214 7.53 7.85 2.57
C GLY A 214 6.10 7.80 3.09
N ILE A 215 5.69 8.90 3.73
CA ILE A 215 4.32 9.11 4.20
C ILE A 215 3.78 10.35 3.51
N VAL A 216 2.58 10.29 2.93
CA VAL A 216 1.87 11.44 2.39
C VAL A 216 0.77 11.80 3.39
N ASP A 217 0.90 12.99 3.97
CA ASP A 217 -0.05 13.55 4.93
C ASP A 217 -1.09 14.40 4.20
N LEU A 218 -2.31 13.87 4.09
CA LEU A 218 -3.47 14.52 3.47
C LEU A 218 -4.42 15.11 4.50
N THR A 219 -3.96 15.34 5.74
CA THR A 219 -4.75 16.01 6.77
C THR A 219 -5.26 17.35 6.25
N GLY A 220 -6.59 17.55 6.31
CA GLY A 220 -7.23 18.78 5.84
C GLY A 220 -7.51 18.83 4.33
N LEU A 221 -7.25 17.76 3.56
CA LEU A 221 -7.57 17.70 2.12
C LEU A 221 -9.05 17.98 1.84
N LEU A 222 -9.95 17.40 2.63
CA LEU A 222 -11.38 17.69 2.60
C LEU A 222 -11.77 18.53 3.83
N PRO A 223 -11.76 19.87 3.75
CA PRO A 223 -11.98 20.75 4.89
C PRO A 223 -13.44 20.78 5.35
N ASP A 224 -14.40 20.67 4.42
CA ASP A 224 -15.82 20.55 4.73
C ASP A 224 -16.24 19.09 4.71
N ARG A 225 -16.46 18.53 5.90
CA ARG A 225 -16.99 17.17 6.10
C ARG A 225 -18.46 17.20 6.55
N SER A 226 -19.15 18.33 6.43
CA SER A 226 -20.55 18.44 6.82
C SER A 226 -21.42 17.47 6.02
N GLY A 227 -22.31 16.75 6.71
CA GLY A 227 -23.17 15.74 6.09
C GLY A 227 -22.50 14.39 5.79
N LEU A 228 -21.19 14.24 6.02
CA LEU A 228 -20.49 12.95 5.89
C LEU A 228 -20.58 12.14 7.20
N ASP A 229 -20.64 10.82 7.08
CA ASP A 229 -20.52 9.92 8.23
C ASP A 229 -19.08 9.95 8.77
N PRO A 230 -18.82 10.49 9.97
CA PRO A 230 -17.47 10.61 10.49
C PRO A 230 -16.78 9.26 10.76
N ALA A 231 -17.53 8.15 10.85
CA ALA A 231 -16.98 6.83 11.11
C ALA A 231 -16.47 6.12 9.84
N ASP A 232 -17.13 6.35 8.71
CA ASP A 232 -16.97 5.54 7.50
C ASP A 232 -16.66 6.36 6.23
N ALA A 233 -16.96 7.66 6.18
CA ALA A 233 -16.67 8.56 5.04
C ALA A 233 -15.21 9.06 5.06
N VAL A 234 -14.27 8.11 5.00
CA VAL A 234 -12.83 8.33 5.16
C VAL A 234 -12.10 8.42 3.81
N LEU A 235 -10.89 8.97 3.82
CA LEU A 235 -9.94 8.91 2.69
C LEU A 235 -9.78 7.45 2.23
N ASN A 236 -10.04 7.19 0.95
CA ASN A 236 -9.87 5.89 0.30
C ASN A 236 -10.06 6.01 -1.22
N GLY A 237 -9.10 5.53 -2.02
CA GLY A 237 -9.11 5.66 -3.48
C GLY A 237 -7.95 6.52 -3.95
N ILE A 238 -7.03 5.90 -4.69
CA ILE A 238 -5.82 6.50 -5.26
C ILE A 238 -5.77 6.07 -6.72
N ALA A 239 -5.57 7.00 -7.64
CA ALA A 239 -5.39 6.66 -9.04
C ALA A 239 -4.26 7.47 -9.67
N TRP A 240 -3.54 6.85 -10.60
CA TRP A 240 -2.38 7.44 -11.24
C TRP A 240 -2.53 7.47 -12.76
N ASP A 241 -2.45 8.68 -13.32
CA ASP A 241 -2.25 8.88 -14.75
C ASP A 241 -0.76 8.91 -15.05
N ALA A 242 -0.23 7.81 -15.59
CA ALA A 242 1.19 7.71 -15.95
C ALA A 242 1.59 8.63 -17.12
N GLU A 243 0.69 8.90 -18.07
CA GLU A 243 0.98 9.75 -19.24
C GLU A 243 1.05 11.22 -18.82
N GLY A 244 0.03 11.70 -18.10
CA GLY A 244 -0.05 13.07 -17.60
C GLY A 244 0.73 13.32 -16.31
N ARG A 245 1.22 12.27 -15.64
CA ARG A 245 1.84 12.29 -14.31
C ARG A 245 0.93 12.95 -13.26
N ARG A 246 -0.34 12.56 -13.23
CA ARG A 246 -1.36 13.13 -12.33
C ARG A 246 -1.76 12.11 -11.26
N LEU A 247 -1.73 12.54 -10.00
CA LEU A 247 -2.16 11.74 -8.86
C LEU A 247 -3.55 12.19 -8.43
N PHE A 248 -4.51 11.27 -8.46
CA PHE A 248 -5.88 11.49 -8.02
C PHE A 248 -6.12 10.81 -6.69
N VAL A 249 -6.86 11.48 -5.81
CA VAL A 249 -7.30 10.94 -4.53
C VAL A 249 -8.74 11.34 -4.23
N THR A 250 -9.48 10.47 -3.56
CA THR A 250 -10.83 10.75 -3.07
C THR A 250 -11.10 9.97 -1.76
N GLY A 251 -12.37 9.84 -1.39
CA GLY A 251 -12.77 9.06 -0.22
C GLY A 251 -14.18 8.52 -0.33
N LYS A 252 -14.52 7.67 0.63
CA LYS A 252 -15.85 7.03 0.68
C LYS A 252 -16.90 8.10 0.90
N ASN A 253 -17.87 8.18 -0.01
CA ASN A 253 -18.94 9.18 -0.04
C ASN A 253 -18.45 10.63 -0.14
N TRP A 254 -17.19 10.87 -0.54
CA TRP A 254 -16.71 12.23 -0.72
C TRP A 254 -17.37 12.86 -1.94
N PRO A 255 -17.80 14.13 -1.88
CA PRO A 255 -18.39 14.82 -3.02
C PRO A 255 -17.35 15.30 -4.05
N THR A 256 -16.06 15.07 -3.76
CA THR A 256 -14.94 15.63 -4.51
C THR A 256 -13.84 14.60 -4.72
N LEU A 257 -13.31 14.57 -5.95
CA LEU A 257 -12.04 13.92 -6.29
C LEU A 257 -11.01 15.00 -6.56
N PHE A 258 -9.79 14.82 -6.05
CA PHE A 258 -8.72 15.81 -6.13
C PHE A 258 -7.57 15.29 -6.98
N GLU A 259 -7.06 16.11 -7.89
CA GLU A 259 -5.69 15.97 -8.40
C GLU A 259 -4.77 16.69 -7.43
N ILE A 260 -3.76 15.98 -6.92
CA ILE A 260 -2.79 16.53 -5.99
C ILE A 260 -1.38 16.41 -6.56
N ARG A 261 -0.50 17.31 -6.11
CA ARG A 261 0.95 17.18 -6.25
C ARG A 261 1.56 17.04 -4.87
N LEU A 262 2.48 16.09 -4.71
CA LEU A 262 3.24 15.98 -3.48
C LEU A 262 4.21 17.16 -3.36
N THR A 263 4.19 17.83 -2.21
CA THR A 263 5.23 18.78 -1.84
C THR A 263 6.29 18.07 -1.02
N GLY A 264 7.55 18.50 -1.17
CA GLY A 264 8.73 17.82 -0.62
C GLY A 264 8.61 17.43 0.86
N PRO A 265 9.54 16.60 1.37
CA PRO A 265 9.45 16.17 2.76
C PRO A 265 9.51 17.38 3.69
N ARG A 266 8.54 17.48 4.61
CA ARG A 266 8.40 18.51 5.64
C ARG A 266 9.18 18.14 6.90
#